data_AF-A0A2N5UHY5-F1
#
_entry.id   AF-A0A2N5UHY5-F1
#
_cell.length_a   1.000
_cell.length_b   1.000
_cell.length_c   1.000
_cell.angle_alpha   90.00
_cell.angle_beta   90.00
_cell.angle_gamma   90.00
#
_symmetry.space_group_name_H-M   'P 1'
#
loop_
_entity.id
_entity.type
_entity.pdbx_description
1 polymer ?
#
loop_
_entity_poly.entity_id
_entity_poly.type
_entity_poly.pdbx_seq_one_letter_code
_entity_poly.pdbx_strand_id
1 'polypeptide(L)'
;MMGVLDLNYPNRLYNPFLTLEGFDGVLDTLVEILHVVLLGVVKYLARNDIGKLKEKEKAILIGRLDSLNCLSMNIDSIKADYLIKHIKSLVGRHFKVILQSAPFFLLDLLSPKRQEIWLALCKMCALIFQTRISNMDSYINELTLHINQFICLIIKSNAQWVNKAKLHMLLHLPQSIR
;
A
#
# COMPACT_ATOMS: atom_id res chain seq x y z
N MET A 1 -7.34 -36.76 16.57
CA MET A 1 -6.19 -37.16 15.73
C MET A 1 -4.96 -36.30 15.99
N MET A 2 -5.08 -34.95 16.01
CA MET A 2 -3.99 -34.03 16.36
C MET A 2 -3.37 -34.31 17.76
N GLY A 3 -4.19 -34.43 18.81
CA GLY A 3 -3.69 -34.62 20.18
C GLY A 3 -2.95 -35.95 20.47
N VAL A 4 -3.02 -36.95 19.58
CA VAL A 4 -2.26 -38.21 19.70
C VAL A 4 -0.86 -38.08 19.06
N LEU A 5 -0.73 -37.19 18.07
CA LEU A 5 0.58 -36.83 17.48
C LEU A 5 1.36 -35.94 18.45
N ASP A 6 0.69 -35.03 19.17
CA ASP A 6 1.31 -34.16 20.17
C ASP A 6 2.03 -34.92 21.29
N LEU A 7 1.44 -36.02 21.76
CA LEU A 7 1.98 -36.81 22.88
C LEU A 7 3.18 -37.68 22.50
N ASN A 8 3.22 -38.19 21.26
CA ASN A 8 4.22 -39.17 20.84
C ASN A 8 5.35 -38.57 19.99
N TYR A 9 5.08 -37.48 19.27
CA TYR A 9 6.03 -36.84 18.36
C TYR A 9 5.83 -35.31 18.33
N PRO A 10 6.05 -34.59 19.45
CA PRO A 10 5.78 -33.15 19.54
C PRO A 10 6.55 -32.33 18.49
N ASN A 11 7.74 -32.79 18.08
CA ASN A 11 8.57 -32.13 17.07
C ASN A 11 8.09 -32.35 15.63
N ARG A 12 7.14 -33.27 15.37
CA ARG A 12 6.53 -33.47 14.04
C ARG A 12 5.36 -32.53 13.75
N LEU A 13 4.88 -31.81 14.76
CA LEU A 13 3.76 -30.87 14.62
C LEU A 13 4.15 -29.60 13.89
N TYR A 14 5.40 -29.18 14.10
CA TYR A 14 5.94 -27.95 13.56
C TYR A 14 6.89 -28.24 12.42
N ASN A 15 6.97 -27.30 11.48
CA ASN A 15 7.94 -27.39 10.41
C ASN A 15 9.37 -27.30 11.03
N PRO A 16 10.25 -28.28 10.81
CA PRO A 16 11.61 -28.29 11.38
C PRO A 16 12.46 -27.08 10.94
N PHE A 17 12.10 -26.40 9.85
CA PHE A 17 12.74 -25.14 9.47
C PHE A 17 12.57 -24.04 10.53
N LEU A 18 11.51 -24.08 11.36
CA LEU A 18 11.32 -23.10 12.45
C LEU A 18 12.35 -23.22 13.57
N THR A 19 13.07 -24.35 13.65
CA THR A 19 14.13 -24.58 14.65
C THR A 19 15.52 -24.54 14.03
N LEU A 20 15.64 -24.20 12.74
CA LEU A 20 16.93 -24.11 12.07
C LEU A 20 17.72 -22.94 12.68
N GLU A 21 18.95 -23.22 13.10
CA GLU A 21 19.85 -22.19 13.61
C GLU A 21 20.11 -21.16 12.50
N GLY A 22 19.72 -19.91 12.74
CA GLY A 22 19.81 -18.82 11.78
C GLY A 22 18.55 -18.55 10.95
N PHE A 23 17.47 -19.33 11.10
CA PHE A 23 16.16 -18.96 10.54
C PHE A 23 15.39 -18.11 11.56
N ASP A 24 15.03 -16.89 11.17
CA ASP A 24 14.09 -16.04 11.88
C ASP A 24 12.98 -15.65 10.91
N GLY A 25 11.83 -16.32 11.03
CA GLY A 25 10.71 -16.08 10.11
C GLY A 25 10.23 -14.63 10.05
N VAL A 26 10.49 -13.81 11.07
CA VAL A 26 10.16 -12.38 11.09
C VAL A 26 11.19 -11.57 10.31
N LEU A 27 12.49 -11.82 10.52
CA LEU A 27 13.56 -11.10 9.82
C LEU A 27 13.72 -11.56 8.37
N ASP A 28 13.49 -12.85 8.10
CA ASP A 28 13.66 -13.47 6.79
C ASP A 28 12.48 -13.22 5.84
N THR A 29 11.37 -12.67 6.34
CA THR A 29 10.19 -12.30 5.53
C THR A 29 10.05 -10.78 5.45
N LEU A 30 10.89 -10.15 4.62
CA LEU A 30 10.89 -8.70 4.43
C LEU A 30 9.51 -8.17 3.97
N VAL A 31 9.20 -6.93 4.38
CA VAL A 31 7.99 -6.22 3.94
C VAL A 31 8.08 -5.91 2.44
N GLU A 32 7.43 -6.73 1.62
CA GLU A 32 7.43 -6.53 0.17
C GLU A 32 6.50 -5.38 -0.25
N ILE A 33 7.10 -4.29 -0.75
CA ILE A 33 6.39 -3.05 -1.14
C ILE A 33 5.26 -3.32 -2.15
N LEU A 34 5.46 -4.23 -3.10
CA LEU A 34 4.42 -4.58 -4.07
C LEU A 34 3.17 -5.13 -3.38
N HIS A 35 3.33 -6.11 -2.48
CA HIS A 35 2.21 -6.76 -1.84
C HIS A 35 1.59 -5.90 -0.74
N VAL A 36 2.40 -5.22 0.05
CA VAL A 36 1.95 -4.46 1.24
C VAL A 36 1.42 -3.08 0.85
N VAL A 37 2.18 -2.33 0.04
CA VAL A 37 1.83 -0.95 -0.32
C VAL A 37 0.89 -0.93 -1.52
N LEU A 38 1.33 -1.43 -2.68
CA LEU A 38 0.55 -1.30 -3.93
C LEU A 38 -0.70 -2.19 -3.92
N LEU A 39 -0.53 -3.50 -3.73
CA LEU A 39 -1.62 -4.48 -3.71
C LEU A 39 -2.31 -4.60 -2.34
N GLY A 40 -1.89 -3.79 -1.37
CA GLY A 40 -2.51 -3.68 -0.06
C GLY A 40 -3.11 -2.30 0.12
N VAL A 41 -2.38 -1.41 0.78
CA VAL A 41 -2.85 -0.09 1.20
C VAL A 41 -3.46 0.72 0.06
N VAL A 42 -2.74 0.89 -1.05
CA VAL A 42 -3.20 1.66 -2.22
C VAL A 42 -4.43 1.00 -2.85
N LYS A 43 -4.39 -0.31 -3.08
CA LYS A 43 -5.53 -1.08 -3.61
C LYS A 43 -6.77 -0.94 -2.74
N TYR A 44 -6.65 -0.99 -1.41
CA TYR A 44 -7.78 -0.88 -0.51
C TYR A 44 -8.43 0.50 -0.58
N LEU A 45 -7.63 1.58 -0.57
CA LEU A 45 -8.14 2.94 -0.69
C LEU A 45 -8.74 3.20 -2.07
N ALA A 46 -8.05 2.84 -3.15
CA ALA A 46 -8.55 2.98 -4.51
C ALA A 46 -9.90 2.25 -4.69
N ARG A 47 -10.02 1.01 -4.20
CA ARG A 47 -11.28 0.26 -4.25
C ARG A 47 -12.40 0.92 -3.44
N ASN A 48 -12.08 1.49 -2.29
CA ASN A 48 -13.07 2.11 -1.41
C ASN A 48 -13.54 3.47 -1.93
N ASP A 49 -12.62 4.30 -2.42
CA ASP A 49 -12.91 5.69 -2.75
C ASP A 49 -13.24 5.86 -4.24
N ILE A 50 -12.45 5.29 -5.16
CA ILE A 50 -12.72 5.36 -6.61
C ILE A 50 -13.78 4.33 -7.01
N GLY A 51 -13.75 3.13 -6.42
CA GLY A 51 -14.66 2.03 -6.78
C GLY A 51 -16.13 2.26 -6.43
N LYS A 52 -16.45 3.31 -5.66
CA LYS A 52 -17.82 3.71 -5.28
C LYS A 52 -18.33 4.93 -6.04
N LEU A 53 -17.50 5.58 -6.85
CA LEU A 53 -17.89 6.75 -7.63
C LEU A 53 -18.98 6.40 -8.65
N LYS A 54 -19.85 7.37 -8.92
CA LYS A 54 -20.88 7.29 -9.95
C LYS A 54 -20.26 7.37 -11.33
N GLU A 55 -20.99 6.92 -12.36
CA GLU A 55 -20.48 6.93 -13.74
C GLU A 55 -20.09 8.33 -14.24
N LYS A 56 -20.82 9.38 -13.83
CA LYS A 56 -20.45 10.77 -14.14
C LYS A 56 -19.10 11.18 -13.52
N GLU A 57 -18.86 10.83 -12.27
CA GLU A 57 -17.61 11.12 -11.56
C GLU A 57 -16.44 10.31 -12.16
N LYS A 58 -16.69 9.05 -12.52
CA LYS A 58 -15.71 8.22 -13.25
C LYS A 58 -15.33 8.82 -14.60
N ALA A 59 -16.31 9.32 -15.37
CA ALA A 59 -16.03 9.99 -16.64
C ALA A 59 -15.14 11.24 -16.45
N ILE A 60 -15.36 12.01 -15.38
CA ILE A 60 -14.48 13.13 -15.01
C ILE A 60 -13.06 12.62 -14.71
N LEU A 61 -12.91 11.56 -13.91
CA LEU A 61 -11.58 10.99 -13.62
C LEU A 61 -10.87 10.51 -14.89
N ILE A 62 -11.60 9.87 -15.82
CA ILE A 62 -11.05 9.41 -17.10
C ILE A 62 -10.53 10.61 -17.90
N GLY A 63 -11.35 11.64 -18.11
CA GLY A 63 -10.93 12.84 -18.86
C GLY A 63 -9.76 13.59 -18.20
N ARG A 64 -9.71 13.61 -16.86
CA ARG A 64 -8.56 14.16 -16.13
C ARG A 64 -7.30 13.34 -16.34
N LEU A 65 -7.39 12.02 -16.24
CA LEU A 65 -6.25 11.12 -16.46
C LEU A 65 -5.73 11.17 -17.91
N ASP A 66 -6.62 11.24 -18.90
CA ASP A 66 -6.25 11.35 -20.32
C ASP A 66 -5.59 12.70 -20.65
N SER A 67 -5.88 13.75 -19.87
CA SER A 67 -5.25 15.07 -20.04
C SER A 67 -3.95 15.25 -19.23
N LEU A 68 -3.54 14.25 -18.44
CA LEU A 68 -2.29 14.33 -17.68
C LEU A 68 -1.06 14.21 -18.58
N ASN A 69 -0.10 15.10 -18.34
CA ASN A 69 1.22 14.99 -18.92
C ASN A 69 2.01 13.85 -18.27
N CYS A 70 2.32 12.82 -19.06
CA CYS A 70 3.00 11.60 -18.60
C CYS A 70 4.53 11.64 -18.75
N LEU A 71 5.12 12.74 -19.23
CA LEU A 71 6.55 12.83 -19.55
C LEU A 71 7.47 12.38 -18.39
N SER A 72 7.11 12.67 -17.14
CA SER A 72 7.90 12.32 -15.96
C SER A 72 7.55 10.95 -15.34
N MET A 73 6.57 10.23 -15.88
CA MET A 73 6.04 8.99 -15.30
C MET A 73 6.66 7.71 -15.89
N ASN A 74 7.55 7.81 -16.87
CA ASN A 74 8.17 6.68 -17.57
C ASN A 74 7.15 5.64 -18.08
N ILE A 75 6.07 6.14 -18.69
CA ILE A 75 4.99 5.34 -19.30
C ILE A 75 4.61 5.95 -20.65
N ASP A 76 4.29 5.11 -21.63
CA ASP A 76 3.96 5.56 -22.99
C ASP A 76 2.57 6.21 -23.05
N SER A 77 1.61 5.68 -22.29
CA SER A 77 0.23 6.18 -22.25
C SER A 77 -0.51 5.66 -21.01
N ILE A 78 -1.35 6.52 -20.43
CA ILE A 78 -2.31 6.13 -19.40
C ILE A 78 -3.57 5.62 -20.10
N LYS A 79 -3.87 4.32 -19.96
CA LYS A 79 -5.17 3.77 -20.38
C LYS A 79 -6.24 4.11 -19.34
N ALA A 80 -6.65 5.38 -19.26
CA ALA A 80 -7.49 5.90 -18.18
C ALA A 80 -8.82 5.14 -18.03
N ASP A 81 -9.51 4.90 -19.14
CA ASP A 81 -10.76 4.13 -19.18
C ASP A 81 -10.60 2.75 -18.51
N TYR A 82 -9.53 2.04 -18.86
CA TYR A 82 -9.22 0.73 -18.27
C TYR A 82 -8.93 0.84 -16.77
N LEU A 83 -8.12 1.82 -16.34
CA LEU A 83 -7.77 2.01 -14.93
C LEU A 83 -9.01 2.25 -14.06
N ILE A 84 -9.90 3.14 -14.50
CA ILE A 84 -11.09 3.52 -13.73
C ILE A 84 -12.15 2.41 -13.75
N LYS A 85 -12.41 1.79 -14.91
CA LYS A 85 -13.39 0.69 -15.00
C LYS A 85 -12.96 -0.54 -14.21
N HIS A 86 -11.68 -0.90 -14.25
CA HIS A 86 -11.15 -2.12 -13.64
C HIS A 86 -10.47 -1.89 -12.30
N ILE A 87 -10.74 -0.76 -11.61
CA ILE A 87 -10.10 -0.35 -10.36
C ILE A 87 -10.02 -1.45 -9.27
N LYS A 88 -10.98 -2.38 -9.26
CA LYS A 88 -11.07 -3.46 -8.27
C LYS A 88 -10.14 -4.65 -8.56
N SER A 89 -9.63 -4.78 -9.78
CA SER A 89 -8.87 -5.94 -10.28
C SER A 89 -7.52 -5.54 -10.91
N LEU A 90 -7.01 -4.34 -10.63
CA LEU A 90 -5.73 -3.88 -11.14
C LEU A 90 -4.54 -4.62 -10.50
N VAL A 91 -3.39 -4.56 -11.21
CA VAL A 91 -2.08 -5.05 -10.75
C VAL A 91 -1.23 -3.91 -10.21
N GLY A 92 -0.09 -4.24 -9.58
CA GLY A 92 0.76 -3.27 -8.89
C GLY A 92 1.20 -2.08 -9.76
N ARG A 93 1.58 -2.32 -11.03
CA ARG A 93 1.97 -1.26 -11.98
C ARG A 93 0.86 -0.21 -12.14
N HIS A 94 -0.38 -0.65 -12.30
CA HIS A 94 -1.52 0.26 -12.46
C HIS A 94 -1.78 1.08 -11.19
N PHE A 95 -1.68 0.46 -10.01
CA PHE A 95 -1.81 1.19 -8.75
C PHE A 95 -0.68 2.19 -8.52
N LYS A 96 0.54 1.90 -9.02
CA LYS A 96 1.65 2.86 -8.99
C LYS A 96 1.32 4.10 -9.83
N VAL A 97 0.77 3.92 -11.03
CA VAL A 97 0.30 5.05 -11.88
C VAL A 97 -0.76 5.87 -11.16
N ILE A 98 -1.79 5.23 -10.61
CA ILE A 98 -2.85 5.90 -9.84
C ILE A 98 -2.27 6.68 -8.67
N LEU A 99 -1.37 6.08 -7.89
CA LEU A 99 -0.76 6.71 -6.72
C LEU A 99 0.05 7.94 -7.10
N GLN A 100 0.85 7.86 -8.16
CA GLN A 100 1.69 8.97 -8.64
C GLN A 100 0.86 10.15 -9.18
N SER A 101 -0.31 9.88 -9.76
CA SER A 101 -1.16 10.92 -10.33
C SER A 101 -2.33 11.35 -9.44
N ALA A 102 -2.64 10.61 -8.38
CA ALA A 102 -3.83 10.81 -7.52
C ALA A 102 -4.07 12.27 -7.09
N PRO A 103 -3.05 13.04 -6.67
CA PRO A 103 -3.25 14.43 -6.29
C PRO A 103 -3.91 15.29 -7.38
N PHE A 104 -3.64 14.99 -8.65
CA PHE A 104 -4.06 15.81 -9.78
C PHE A 104 -5.44 15.46 -10.32
N PHE A 105 -5.80 14.16 -10.31
CA PHE A 105 -7.07 13.73 -10.93
C PHE A 105 -8.18 13.47 -9.90
N LEU A 106 -7.85 13.09 -8.66
CA LEU A 106 -8.81 12.52 -7.71
C LEU A 106 -9.32 13.48 -6.62
N LEU A 107 -8.47 14.37 -6.10
CA LEU A 107 -8.73 15.03 -4.80
C LEU A 107 -10.06 15.80 -4.74
N ASP A 108 -10.41 16.57 -5.76
CA ASP A 108 -11.64 17.39 -5.75
C ASP A 108 -12.94 16.57 -5.66
N LEU A 109 -12.91 15.28 -5.99
CA LEU A 109 -14.06 14.38 -5.88
C LEU A 109 -14.16 13.71 -4.50
N LEU A 110 -13.22 13.99 -3.61
CA LEU A 110 -13.15 13.43 -2.26
C LEU A 110 -13.56 14.48 -1.22
N SER A 111 -14.07 14.02 -0.08
CA SER A 111 -14.29 14.89 1.08
C SER A 111 -12.95 15.38 1.65
N PRO A 112 -12.91 16.51 2.37
CA PRO A 112 -11.66 17.05 2.94
C PRO A 112 -10.87 16.03 3.77
N LYS A 113 -11.58 15.26 4.61
CA LYS A 113 -10.97 14.17 5.41
C LYS A 113 -10.35 13.08 4.54
N ARG A 114 -10.95 12.76 3.39
CA ARG A 114 -10.42 11.76 2.44
C ARG A 114 -9.25 12.32 1.64
N GLN A 115 -9.29 13.59 1.25
CA GLN A 115 -8.17 14.26 0.60
C GLN A 115 -6.93 14.21 1.47
N GLU A 116 -7.06 14.50 2.77
CA GLU A 116 -5.94 14.46 3.72
C GLU A 116 -5.30 13.06 3.80
N ILE A 117 -6.12 11.99 3.83
CA ILE A 117 -5.64 10.60 3.82
C ILE A 117 -4.87 10.29 2.52
N TRP A 118 -5.40 10.69 1.36
CA TRP A 118 -4.73 10.47 0.09
C TRP A 118 -3.44 11.26 -0.04
N LEU A 119 -3.39 12.51 0.43
CA LEU A 119 -2.17 13.31 0.47
C LEU A 119 -1.12 12.68 1.39
N ALA A 120 -1.52 12.21 2.58
CA ALA A 120 -0.62 11.50 3.48
C ALA A 120 -0.07 10.21 2.84
N LEU A 121 -0.92 9.43 2.16
CA LEU A 121 -0.51 8.25 1.39
C LEU A 121 0.51 8.62 0.31
N CYS A 122 0.25 9.66 -0.49
CA CYS A 122 1.13 10.07 -1.58
C CYS A 122 2.51 10.53 -1.06
N LYS A 123 2.54 11.32 0.02
CA LYS A 123 3.79 11.77 0.66
C LYS A 123 4.60 10.58 1.19
N MET A 124 3.96 9.69 1.94
CA MET A 124 4.59 8.48 2.45
C MET A 124 5.15 7.62 1.30
N CYS A 125 4.36 7.38 0.25
CA CYS A 125 4.81 6.56 -0.87
C CYS A 125 5.92 7.22 -1.70
N ALA A 126 6.01 8.55 -1.75
CA ALA A 126 7.13 9.22 -2.40
C ALA A 126 8.47 8.82 -1.76
N LEU A 127 8.53 8.68 -0.43
CA LEU A 127 9.70 8.19 0.30
C LEU A 127 9.93 6.68 0.09
N ILE A 128 8.85 5.87 0.10
CA ILE A 128 8.95 4.41 -0.11
C ILE A 128 9.52 4.07 -1.48
N PHE A 129 9.19 4.84 -2.52
CA PHE A 129 9.64 4.59 -3.89
C PHE A 129 10.90 5.37 -4.28
N GLN A 130 11.57 6.01 -3.32
CA GLN A 130 12.85 6.68 -3.56
C GLN A 130 13.93 5.66 -3.90
N THR A 131 14.75 5.95 -4.90
CA THR A 131 15.76 5.01 -5.42
C THR A 131 17.14 5.19 -4.79
N ARG A 132 17.35 6.25 -4.00
CA ARG A 132 18.63 6.57 -3.36
C ARG A 132 18.40 7.17 -1.98
N ILE A 133 18.98 6.56 -0.96
CA ILE A 133 18.92 7.02 0.43
C ILE A 133 20.30 7.58 0.80
N SER A 134 20.40 8.89 1.01
CA SER A 134 21.67 9.55 1.34
C SER A 134 22.07 9.38 2.81
N ASN A 135 21.08 9.38 3.71
CA ASN A 135 21.28 9.18 5.15
C ASN A 135 20.18 8.26 5.68
N MET A 136 20.57 7.08 6.16
CA MET A 136 19.63 6.04 6.58
C MET A 136 18.80 6.45 7.79
N ASP A 137 19.42 7.00 8.84
CA ASP A 137 18.70 7.34 10.08
C ASP A 137 17.69 8.47 9.86
N SER A 138 18.06 9.51 9.09
CA SER A 138 17.13 10.59 8.71
C SER A 138 15.97 10.05 7.87
N TYR A 139 16.25 9.19 6.89
CA TYR A 139 15.23 8.57 6.04
C TYR A 139 14.26 7.73 6.85
N ILE A 140 14.76 6.88 7.74
CA ILE A 140 13.94 6.02 8.59
C ILE A 140 13.06 6.85 9.54
N ASN A 141 13.58 7.92 10.12
CA ASN A 141 12.81 8.83 10.96
C ASN A 141 11.68 9.53 10.18
N GLU A 142 11.99 10.03 8.99
CA GLU A 142 11.01 10.70 8.13
C GLU A 142 9.92 9.73 7.62
N LEU A 143 10.33 8.55 7.17
CA LEU A 143 9.42 7.49 6.74
C LEU A 143 8.50 7.05 7.89
N THR A 144 9.05 6.84 9.09
CA THR A 144 8.28 6.47 10.29
C THR A 144 7.26 7.54 10.65
N LEU A 145 7.65 8.82 10.58
CA LEU A 145 6.74 9.93 10.81
C LEU A 145 5.56 9.91 9.82
N HIS A 146 5.83 9.75 8.52
CA HIS A 146 4.78 9.73 7.50
C HIS A 146 3.88 8.49 7.58
N ILE A 147 4.43 7.33 7.92
CA ILE A 147 3.64 6.12 8.20
C ILE A 147 2.69 6.39 9.38
N ASN A 148 3.20 6.92 10.49
CA ASN A 148 2.38 7.22 11.68
C ASN A 148 1.28 8.23 11.39
N GLN A 149 1.60 9.30 10.65
CA GLN A 149 0.61 10.29 10.20
C GLN A 149 -0.50 9.62 9.38
N PHE A 150 -0.14 8.81 8.38
CA PHE A 150 -1.11 8.10 7.54
C PHE A 150 -1.98 7.14 8.37
N ILE A 151 -1.36 6.36 9.26
CA ILE A 151 -2.05 5.40 10.14
C ILE A 151 -3.04 6.11 11.07
N CYS A 152 -2.63 7.22 11.70
CA CYS A 152 -3.52 8.03 12.53
C CYS A 152 -4.74 8.52 11.74
N LEU A 153 -4.54 9.06 10.54
CA LEU A 153 -5.63 9.59 9.71
C LEU A 153 -6.59 8.49 9.26
N ILE A 154 -6.07 7.33 8.83
CA ILE A 154 -6.91 6.26 8.31
C ILE A 154 -7.72 5.57 9.43
N ILE A 155 -7.13 5.35 10.61
CA ILE A 155 -7.84 4.79 11.77
C ILE A 155 -8.90 5.77 12.28
N LYS A 156 -8.59 7.08 12.37
CA LYS A 156 -9.58 8.12 12.68
C LYS A 156 -10.71 8.19 11.66
N SER A 157 -10.49 7.72 10.42
CA SER A 157 -11.53 7.64 9.40
C SER A 157 -12.48 6.48 9.63
N ASN A 158 -11.95 5.32 10.04
CA ASN A 158 -12.70 4.12 10.37
C ASN A 158 -11.79 3.15 11.15
N ALA A 159 -12.19 2.75 12.36
CA ALA A 159 -11.40 1.83 13.18
C ALA A 159 -11.23 0.44 12.52
N GLN A 160 -12.10 0.02 11.61
CA GLN A 160 -12.04 -1.29 10.95
C GLN A 160 -10.77 -1.49 10.09
N TRP A 161 -10.03 -0.42 9.79
CA TRP A 161 -8.75 -0.51 9.08
C TRP A 161 -7.70 -1.34 9.84
N VAL A 162 -7.79 -1.44 11.16
CA VAL A 162 -6.87 -2.27 11.98
C VAL A 162 -6.94 -3.76 11.64
N ASN A 163 -8.07 -4.22 11.08
CA ASN A 163 -8.26 -5.60 10.66
C ASN A 163 -7.53 -5.94 9.35
N LYS A 164 -6.89 -4.96 8.69
CA LYS A 164 -6.11 -5.18 7.47
C LYS A 164 -4.66 -5.52 7.85
N ALA A 165 -4.30 -6.80 7.75
CA ALA A 165 -2.93 -7.27 8.04
C ALA A 165 -1.85 -6.46 7.30
N LYS A 166 -2.06 -6.14 6.02
CA LYS A 166 -1.11 -5.32 5.23
C LYS A 166 -0.94 -3.89 5.74
N LEU A 167 -1.95 -3.34 6.43
CA LEU A 167 -1.82 -2.03 7.07
C LEU A 167 -0.94 -2.13 8.33
N HIS A 168 -1.05 -3.23 9.08
CA HIS A 168 -0.14 -3.49 10.20
C HIS A 168 1.29 -3.74 9.71
N MET A 169 1.48 -4.50 8.63
CA MET A 169 2.81 -4.74 8.03
C MET A 169 3.54 -3.47 7.62
N LEU A 170 2.80 -2.40 7.27
CA LEU A 170 3.40 -1.11 6.92
C LEU A 170 4.22 -0.52 8.09
N LEU A 171 3.84 -0.77 9.34
CA LEU A 171 4.56 -0.29 10.52
C LEU A 171 5.95 -0.93 10.68
N HIS A 172 6.15 -2.09 10.06
CA HIS A 172 7.42 -2.84 10.08
C HIS A 172 8.34 -2.49 8.90
N LEU A 173 7.86 -1.70 7.94
CA LEU A 173 8.62 -1.31 6.76
C LEU A 173 9.95 -0.61 7.11
N PRO A 174 10.01 0.32 8.09
CA PRO A 174 11.28 0.96 8.44
C PRO A 174 12.34 -0.05 8.93
N GLN A 175 11.95 -1.04 9.74
CA GLN A 175 12.86 -2.10 10.18
C GLN A 175 13.30 -2.98 9.01
N SER A 176 12.42 -3.28 8.05
CA SER A 176 12.79 -4.07 6.85
C SER A 176 13.73 -3.35 5.88
N ILE A 177 13.81 -2.01 5.93
CA ILE A 177 14.73 -1.23 5.06
C ILE A 177 16.13 -1.12 5.69
N ARG A 178 16.22 -1.22 7.02
CA ARG A 178 17.48 -1.13 7.78
C ARG A 178 18.31 -2.41 7.62
#